data_AF-A0A950UKM3-F1
#
_entry.id   AF-A0A950UKM3-F1
#
_cell.length_a   1.000
_cell.length_b   1.000
_cell.length_c   1.000
_cell.angle_alpha   90.00
_cell.angle_beta   90.00
_cell.angle_gamma   90.00
#
_symmetry.space_group_name_H-M   'P 1'
#
loop_
_entity.id
_entity.type
_entity.pdbx_description
1 polymer ?
#
loop_
_entity_poly.entity_id
_entity_poly.type
_entity_poly.pdbx_seq_one_letter_code
_entity_poly.pdbx_strand_id
1 'polypeptide(L)' 'MYTTPHEALGIGRRAAEDLAEALRSVGFVLPGLDGEFPLMGSPQVQLGSVLATEAQRLAAWIREQQG' A
#
# COMPACT_ATOMS: atom_id res chain seq x y z
N MET A 1 14.59 17.87 -8.12
CA MET A 1 14.42 17.17 -9.41
C MET A 1 12.95 16.79 -9.47
N TYR A 2 12.19 17.30 -10.44
CA TYR A 2 10.77 16.96 -10.54
C TYR A 2 10.65 15.55 -11.13
N THR A 3 10.05 14.63 -10.39
CA THR A 3 9.76 13.28 -10.85
C THR A 3 8.75 13.35 -11.99
N THR A 4 9.05 12.73 -13.12
CA THR A 4 8.08 12.67 -14.22
C THR A 4 6.87 11.82 -13.80
N PRO A 5 5.67 12.03 -14.39
CA PRO A 5 4.50 11.23 -14.06
C PRO A 5 4.74 9.71 -14.21
N HIS A 6 5.57 9.30 -15.17
CA HIS A 6 5.92 7.90 -15.39
C HIS A 6 6.84 7.34 -14.30
N GLU A 7 7.86 8.09 -13.89
CA GLU A 7 8.72 7.71 -12.77
C GLU A 7 7.93 7.65 -11.46
N ALA A 8 7.01 8.60 -11.23
CA ALA A 8 6.23 8.63 -10.01
C ALA A 8 5.22 7.46 -9.93
N LEU A 9 4.65 7.04 -11.06
CA LEU A 9 3.86 5.81 -11.14
C LEU A 9 4.71 4.56 -10.85
N GLY A 10 5.94 4.51 -11.39
CA GLY A 10 6.87 3.41 -11.12
C GLY A 10 7.24 3.29 -9.63
N ILE A 11 7.47 4.43 -8.97
CA ILE A 11 7.74 4.48 -7.53
C ILE A 11 6.51 4.03 -6.72
N GLY A 12 5.31 4.51 -7.08
CA GLY A 12 4.06 4.12 -6.44
C GLY A 12 3.81 2.61 -6.54
N ARG A 13 4.00 2.04 -7.74
CA ARG A 13 3.86 0.60 -7.95
C ARG A 13 4.86 -0.21 -7.14
N ARG A 14 6.12 0.21 -7.08
CA ARG A 14 7.13 -0.49 -6.29
C ARG A 14 6.79 -0.46 -4.79
N ALA A 15 6.36 0.70 -4.30
CA ALA A 15 5.92 0.83 -2.91
C ALA A 15 4.70 -0.05 -2.60
N ALA A 16 3.77 -0.20 -3.56
CA ALA A 16 2.64 -1.12 -3.44
C ALA A 16 3.10 -2.59 -3.37
N GLU A 17 4.01 -3.00 -4.24
CA GLU A 17 4.58 -4.36 -4.23
C GLU A 17 5.30 -4.67 -2.90
N ASP A 18 6.16 -3.75 -2.43
CA ASP A 18 6.90 -3.91 -1.17
C ASP A 18 5.94 -4.00 0.04
N LEU A 19 4.88 -3.17 0.08
CA LEU A 19 3.85 -3.23 1.14
C LEU A 19 3.07 -4.55 1.10
N ALA A 20 2.69 -5.02 -0.10
CA ALA A 20 1.97 -6.28 -0.25
C ALA A 20 2.81 -7.47 0.22
N GLU A 21 4.12 -7.47 -0.03
CA GLU A 21 5.04 -8.50 0.46
C GLU A 21 5.16 -8.48 1.98
N ALA A 22 5.35 -7.29 2.58
CA ALA A 22 5.43 -7.13 4.02
C ALA A 22 4.16 -7.63 4.72
N LEU A 23 2.98 -7.25 4.23
CA LEU A 23 1.69 -7.70 4.78
C LEU A 23 1.53 -9.22 4.66
N ARG A 24 1.96 -9.81 3.54
CA ARG A 24 1.91 -11.26 3.36
C ARG A 24 2.80 -11.99 4.38
N SER A 25 3.96 -11.42 4.72
CA SER A 25 4.89 -12.01 5.71
C SER A 25 4.27 -12.13 7.12
N VAL A 26 3.30 -11.26 7.43
CA VAL A 26 2.57 -11.26 8.72
C VAL A 26 1.14 -11.84 8.60
N GLY A 27 0.84 -12.52 7.48
CA GLY A 27 -0.40 -13.27 7.29
C GLY A 27 -1.61 -12.45 6.85
N PHE A 28 -1.40 -11.23 6.34
CA PHE A 28 -2.43 -10.38 5.75
C PHE A 28 -2.37 -10.41 4.23
N VAL A 29 -3.54 -10.46 3.59
CA VAL A 29 -3.67 -10.32 2.15
C VAL A 29 -4.69 -9.23 1.87
N LEU A 30 -4.23 -8.09 1.38
CA LEU A 30 -5.09 -6.99 0.95
C LEU A 30 -5.28 -7.05 -0.57
N PRO A 31 -6.41 -7.58 -1.07
CA PRO A 31 -6.69 -7.53 -2.50
C PRO A 31 -6.85 -6.06 -2.92
N GLY A 32 -6.19 -5.68 -4.02
CA GLY A 32 -6.29 -4.33 -4.60
C GLY A 32 -5.22 -3.33 -4.15
N LEU A 33 -4.07 -3.78 -3.68
CA LEU A 33 -2.94 -2.90 -3.36
C LEU A 33 -2.15 -2.62 -4.66
N ASP A 34 -2.20 -1.38 -5.16
CA ASP A 34 -1.59 -1.01 -6.45
C ASP A 34 -0.95 0.39 -6.39
N GLY A 35 -0.02 0.67 -7.31
CA GLY A 35 0.53 2.01 -7.51
C GLY A 35 -0.48 2.90 -8.22
N GLU A 36 -0.82 4.04 -7.64
CA GLU A 36 -1.76 4.99 -8.26
C GLU A 36 -1.03 6.05 -9.07
N PHE A 37 -1.78 6.73 -9.95
CA PHE A 37 -1.29 7.91 -10.63
C PHE A 37 -0.86 8.97 -9.59
N PRO A 38 0.30 9.62 -9.78
CA PRO A 38 0.81 10.57 -8.81
C PRO A 38 -0.15 11.74 -8.58
N LEU A 39 -0.42 12.05 -7.31
CA LEU A 39 -1.17 13.23 -6.90
C LEU A 39 -0.19 14.38 -6.65
N MET A 40 -0.31 15.46 -7.43
CA MET A 40 0.60 16.63 -7.35
C MET A 40 2.10 16.28 -7.51
N GLY A 41 2.42 15.26 -8.31
CA GLY A 41 3.81 14.81 -8.54
C GLY A 41 4.37 13.88 -7.47
N SER A 42 3.60 13.58 -6.42
CA SER A 42 3.96 12.61 -5.39
C SER A 42 3.47 11.20 -5.77
N PRO A 43 4.33 10.17 -5.72
CA PRO A 43 3.92 8.78 -5.85
C PRO A 43 2.84 8.41 -4.82
N GLN A 44 1.88 7.59 -5.23
CA GLN A 44 0.77 7.16 -4.37
C GLN A 44 0.62 5.64 -4.41
N VAL A 45 0.12 5.07 -3.31
CA VAL A 45 -0.30 3.68 -3.22
C VAL A 45 -1.79 3.66 -2.92
N GLN A 46 -2.57 3.00 -3.78
CA GLN A 46 -3.99 2.81 -3.57
C GLN A 46 -4.23 1.51 -2.80
N LEU A 47 -5.03 1.60 -1.75
CA LEU A 47 -5.68 0.47 -1.12
C LEU A 47 -7.06 0.32 -1.76
N GLY A 48 -7.21 -0.63 -2.68
CA GLY A 48 -8.47 -0.96 -3.33
C GLY A 48 -9.50 -1.55 -2.36
N SER A 49 -10.51 -2.24 -2.90
CA SER A 49 -11.55 -2.86 -2.06
C SER A 49 -11.01 -4.05 -1.25
N VAL A 50 -10.75 -3.80 0.03
CA VAL A 50 -10.51 -4.81 1.05
C VAL A 50 -11.81 -5.17 1.78
N LEU A 51 -11.95 -6.43 2.21
CA LEU A 51 -13.02 -6.83 3.12
C LEU A 51 -12.89 -6.08 4.46
N ALA A 52 -14.02 -5.61 5.02
CA ALA A 52 -14.02 -4.88 6.28
C ALA A 52 -13.36 -5.65 7.45
N THR A 53 -13.52 -6.98 7.46
CA THR A 53 -12.92 -7.87 8.46
C THR A 53 -11.39 -7.90 8.38
N GLU A 54 -10.83 -7.91 7.17
CA GLU A 54 -9.38 -7.88 6.96
C GLU A 54 -8.79 -6.52 7.37
N ALA A 55 -9.49 -5.42 7.05
CA ALA A 55 -9.09 -4.08 7.50
C ALA A 55 -9.09 -3.95 9.04
N GLN A 56 -10.12 -4.49 9.71
CA GLN A 56 -10.19 -4.51 11.16
C GLN A 56 -9.08 -5.37 11.79
N ARG A 57 -8.81 -6.53 11.21
CA ARG A 57 -7.77 -7.44 11.68
C ARG A 57 -6.38 -6.81 11.54
N LEU A 58 -6.11 -6.13 10.43
CA LEU A 58 -4.86 -5.37 10.24
C LEU A 58 -4.73 -4.25 11.27
N ALA A 59 -5.80 -3.49 11.50
CA ALA A 59 -5.81 -2.42 12.49
C ALA A 59 -5.58 -2.92 13.92
N ALA A 60 -6.05 -4.11 14.28
CA ALA A 60 -5.77 -4.73 15.56
C ALA A 60 -4.29 -5.11 15.68
N TRP A 61 -3.76 -5.80 14.67
CA TRP A 61 -2.34 -6.19 14.63
C TRP A 61 -1.38 -5.00 14.74
N ILE A 62 -1.64 -3.89 14.02
CA ILE A 62 -0.81 -2.68 14.11
C ILE A 62 -0.77 -2.14 15.55
N ARG A 63 -1.91 -2.15 16.25
CA ARG A 63 -1.99 -1.69 17.65
C ARG A 63 -1.21 -2.61 18.59
N GLU A 64 -1.22 -3.91 18.34
CA GLU A 64 -0.46 -4.89 19.11
C GLU A 64 1.06 -4.73 18.95
N GLN A 65 1.55 -4.31 17.78
CA GLN A 65 2.98 -4.10 17.53
C GLN A 65 3.51 -2.76 18.08
N GLN A 66 2.63 -1.83 18.45
CA GLN A 66 2.99 -0.52 19.01
C GLN A 66 3.03 -0.50 20.55
N GLY A 67 2.54 -1.55 21.20
CA GLY A 67 2.59 -1.73 22.66
C GLY A 67 3.81 -2.52 23.10
#